data_AF-A0A947GTN0-F1
#
_entry.id   AF-A0A947GTN0-F1
#
_cell.length_a   1.000
_cell.length_b   1.000
_cell.length_c   1.000
_cell.angle_alpha   90.00
_cell.angle_beta   90.00
_cell.angle_gamma   90.00
#
_symmetry.space_group_name_H-M   'P 1'
#
loop_
_entity.id
_entity.type
_entity.pdbx_description
1 polymer ?
#
loop_
_entity_poly.entity_id
_entity_poly.type
_entity_poly.pdbx_seq_one_letter_code
_entity_poly.pdbx_strand_id
1 'polypeptide(L)'
;FWDPVENASFMPWLVGTALIHSLAVTEKRGSFKNWTVLLAIAAFSLSLLGTFLVRSGVLTSVHAFATDPERGIFILGFLVVVIGGSLVLFAWRAPKVSMGGAFALFSRETLLLVNNVLLVVACGSVLLGTLYPLLIDALGMGKLSVGPPYFNAVFVPIMVPLLFLMAVGPLARWKHADARDMAQRLRLAAVIAVLAGIGLPFLAGPWSPLVALGLLLAVWIIASSAFQIRERLKSGWPPRSYWGMHIAHVGMAVFVIGVTLVKGYEVEKDVRMAIGDSVEMGGYTVRLRGVQQVPGPNYIAQRGDIELLKDGKLLREMHPEKRNYFSSQMPMTETAIDTGLTRDLYVSLGEPLDPQGSAWSVRVYYKPFVTWIWGGCLLMALGGGLAAADRRYRLKKTQGAVVSQGAAA
;
A
#
# COMPACT_ATOMS: atom_id res chain seq x y z
N PHE A 1 -9.85 4.60 0.13
CA PHE A 1 -9.91 5.74 1.06
C PHE A 1 -8.69 6.58 0.73
N TRP A 2 -8.85 7.91 0.67
CA TRP A 2 -7.80 8.84 0.29
C TRP A 2 -7.91 10.03 1.23
N ASP A 3 -6.98 10.13 2.17
CA ASP A 3 -6.88 11.21 3.14
C ASP A 3 -5.49 11.85 3.02
N PRO A 4 -5.36 13.19 3.17
CA PRO A 4 -4.07 13.85 3.00
C PRO A 4 -2.93 13.32 3.87
N VAL A 5 -3.20 12.89 5.11
CA VAL A 5 -2.19 12.35 6.03
C VAL A 5 -1.74 10.97 5.58
N GLU A 6 -2.70 10.11 5.19
CA GLU A 6 -2.37 8.79 4.64
C GLU A 6 -1.61 8.89 3.33
N ASN A 7 -2.02 9.80 2.44
CA ASN A 7 -1.34 10.07 1.18
C ASN A 7 0.12 10.51 1.41
N ALA A 8 0.33 11.39 2.38
CA ALA A 8 1.66 11.83 2.79
C ALA A 8 2.53 10.66 3.26
N SER A 9 1.96 9.71 4.00
CA SER A 9 2.66 8.50 4.43
C SER A 9 2.92 7.50 3.28
N PHE A 10 2.08 7.48 2.23
CA PHE A 10 2.15 6.53 1.12
C PHE A 10 3.22 6.89 0.08
N MET A 11 3.42 8.18 -0.23
CA MET A 11 4.37 8.63 -1.26
C MET A 11 5.82 8.13 -1.08
N PRO A 12 6.42 8.15 0.13
CA PRO A 12 7.75 7.58 0.35
C PRO A 12 7.86 6.10 -0.01
N TRP A 13 6.78 5.32 0.16
CA TRP A 13 6.79 3.89 -0.19
C TRP A 13 6.82 3.66 -1.70
N LEU A 14 6.15 4.49 -2.50
CA LEU A 14 6.19 4.41 -3.96
C LEU A 14 7.61 4.67 -4.49
N VAL A 15 8.22 5.76 -4.03
CA VAL A 15 9.60 6.13 -4.43
C VAL A 15 10.62 5.16 -3.85
N GLY A 16 10.43 4.68 -2.62
CA GLY A 16 11.24 3.64 -2.00
C GLY A 16 11.19 2.31 -2.76
N THR A 17 10.02 1.94 -3.28
CA THR A 17 9.89 0.76 -4.15
C THR A 17 10.67 0.96 -5.46
N ALA A 18 10.57 2.14 -6.08
CA ALA A 18 11.36 2.47 -7.27
C ALA A 18 12.87 2.43 -6.96
N LEU A 19 13.27 2.89 -5.77
CA LEU A 19 14.65 2.87 -5.31
C LEU A 19 15.20 1.44 -5.21
N ILE A 20 14.46 0.52 -4.59
CA ILE A 20 14.88 -0.89 -4.46
C ILE A 20 15.09 -1.53 -5.84
N HIS A 21 14.21 -1.24 -6.80
CA HIS A 21 14.34 -1.75 -8.17
C HIS A 21 15.51 -1.08 -8.91
N SER A 22 15.74 0.22 -8.70
CA SER A 22 16.89 0.94 -9.25
C SER A 22 18.23 0.43 -8.70
N LEU A 23 18.27 0.10 -7.40
CA LEU A 23 19.44 -0.51 -6.75
C LEU A 23 19.80 -1.84 -7.40
N ALA A 24 18.81 -2.69 -7.70
CA ALA A 24 19.04 -3.96 -8.37
C ALA A 24 19.71 -3.79 -9.75
N VAL A 25 19.34 -2.76 -10.53
CA VAL A 25 20.01 -2.42 -11.79
C VAL A 25 21.41 -1.89 -11.55
N THR A 26 21.57 -1.00 -10.56
CA THR A 26 22.86 -0.40 -10.22
C THR A 26 23.88 -1.45 -9.79
N GLU A 27 23.49 -2.38 -8.93
CA GLU A 27 24.35 -3.49 -8.47
C GLU A 27 24.73 -4.43 -9.62
N LYS A 28 23.78 -4.76 -10.51
CA LYS A 28 24.01 -5.77 -11.56
C LYS A 28 24.71 -5.21 -12.79
N ARG A 29 24.48 -3.94 -13.11
CA ARG A 29 24.85 -3.34 -14.40
C ARG A 29 25.73 -2.11 -14.29
N GLY A 30 25.85 -1.51 -13.11
CA GLY A 30 26.50 -0.22 -12.92
C GLY A 30 25.74 0.97 -13.56
N SER A 31 24.57 0.73 -14.14
CA SER A 31 23.67 1.75 -14.70
C SER A 31 22.74 2.32 -13.62
N PHE A 32 22.11 3.48 -13.88
CA PHE A 32 21.14 4.13 -12.98
C PHE A 32 21.71 4.63 -11.64
N LYS A 33 23.03 4.84 -11.52
CA LYS A 33 23.64 5.41 -10.31
C LYS A 33 23.02 6.75 -9.91
N ASN A 34 22.95 7.71 -10.85
CA ASN A 34 22.34 9.01 -10.60
C ASN A 34 20.85 8.91 -10.23
N TRP A 35 20.10 8.09 -10.96
CA TRP A 35 18.68 7.85 -10.70
C TRP A 35 18.45 7.25 -9.31
N THR A 36 19.28 6.29 -8.90
CA THR A 36 19.23 5.66 -7.57
C THR A 36 19.49 6.67 -6.46
N VAL A 37 20.50 7.53 -6.60
CA VAL A 37 20.77 8.59 -5.62
C VAL A 37 19.61 9.58 -5.55
N LEU A 38 19.07 10.00 -6.69
CA LEU A 38 17.92 10.90 -6.73
C LEU A 38 16.68 10.30 -6.07
N LEU A 39 16.38 9.02 -6.33
CA LEU A 39 15.27 8.31 -5.68
C LEU A 39 15.49 8.18 -4.15
N ALA A 40 16.73 7.98 -3.69
CA ALA A 40 17.04 7.94 -2.27
C ALA A 40 16.80 9.30 -1.59
N ILE A 41 17.28 10.38 -2.22
CA ILE A 41 17.02 11.75 -1.77
C ILE A 41 15.52 12.02 -1.75
N ALA A 42 14.81 11.67 -2.83
CA ALA A 42 13.37 11.89 -2.95
C ALA A 42 12.56 11.10 -1.91
N ALA A 43 12.87 9.83 -1.66
CA ALA A 43 12.18 9.02 -0.65
C ALA A 43 12.33 9.61 0.76
N PHE A 44 13.55 10.04 1.12
CA PHE A 44 13.80 10.71 2.39
C PHE A 44 13.10 12.07 2.47
N SER A 45 13.19 12.86 1.40
CA SER A 45 12.56 14.18 1.28
C SER A 45 11.04 14.10 1.44
N LEU A 46 10.40 13.12 0.82
CA LEU A 46 8.96 12.88 0.93
C LEU A 46 8.56 12.46 2.35
N SER A 47 9.40 11.70 3.05
CA SER A 47 9.17 11.37 4.46
C SER A 47 9.21 12.62 5.34
N LEU A 48 10.14 13.54 5.09
CA LEU A 48 10.20 14.82 5.81
C LEU A 48 9.03 15.73 5.45
N LEU A 49 8.64 15.78 4.18
CA LEU A 49 7.47 16.50 3.72
C LEU A 49 6.21 15.99 4.41
N GLY A 50 6.06 14.67 4.57
CA GLY A 50 4.94 14.10 5.32
C GLY A 50 4.90 14.59 6.76
N THR A 51 6.04 14.61 7.46
CA THR A 51 6.13 15.19 8.81
C THR A 51 5.68 16.66 8.84
N PHE A 52 6.14 17.46 7.88
CA PHE A 52 5.72 18.86 7.75
C PHE A 52 4.20 18.97 7.56
N LEU A 53 3.63 18.23 6.61
CA LEU A 53 2.22 18.29 6.26
C LEU A 53 1.30 17.94 7.44
N VAL A 54 1.69 16.96 8.27
CA VAL A 54 0.87 16.48 9.39
C VAL A 54 1.03 17.33 10.65
N ARG A 55 2.17 18.01 10.83
CA ARG A 55 2.49 18.74 12.08
C ARG A 55 2.40 20.26 11.98
N SER A 56 2.46 20.82 10.78
CA SER A 56 2.42 22.27 10.56
C SER A 56 1.04 22.90 10.76
N GLY A 57 -0.03 22.09 10.80
CA GLY A 57 -1.41 22.58 10.81
C GLY A 57 -1.90 23.10 9.45
N VAL A 58 -1.11 22.92 8.39
CA VAL A 58 -1.48 23.33 7.02
C VAL A 58 -2.58 22.44 6.44
N LEU A 59 -2.65 21.16 6.83
CA LEU A 59 -3.71 20.24 6.42
C LEU A 59 -4.81 20.13 7.47
N THR A 60 -6.07 20.11 7.00
CA THR A 60 -7.20 19.66 7.80
C THR A 60 -7.38 18.15 7.59
N SER A 61 -7.15 17.37 8.64
CA SER A 61 -7.41 15.92 8.64
C SER A 61 -7.72 15.44 10.06
N VAL A 62 -8.58 14.44 10.15
CA VAL A 62 -8.90 13.73 11.40
C VAL A 62 -7.70 12.97 11.96
N HIS A 63 -6.70 12.68 11.14
CA HIS A 63 -5.46 12.01 11.52
C HIS A 63 -4.32 12.98 11.84
N ALA A 64 -4.55 14.30 11.76
CA ALA A 64 -3.55 15.30 12.12
C ALA A 64 -3.43 15.41 13.65
N PHE A 65 -2.21 15.27 14.18
CA PHE A 65 -1.93 15.34 15.61
C PHE A 65 -1.17 16.62 15.96
N ALA A 66 -1.70 17.40 16.91
CA ALA A 66 -1.05 18.56 17.51
C ALA A 66 -0.50 19.57 16.47
N THR A 67 -1.34 20.52 16.09
CA THR A 67 -0.98 21.62 15.19
C THR A 67 -0.25 22.71 15.97
N ASP A 68 1.03 22.90 15.68
CA ASP A 68 1.85 23.96 16.28
C ASP A 68 2.58 24.70 15.14
N PRO A 69 2.16 25.93 14.79
CA PRO A 69 2.75 26.70 13.69
C PRO A 69 4.26 26.94 13.86
N GLU A 70 4.75 27.11 15.09
CA GLU A 70 6.18 27.34 15.34
C GLU A 70 7.01 26.10 14.96
N ARG A 71 6.52 24.91 15.32
CA ARG A 71 7.13 23.64 14.88
C ARG A 71 7.05 23.48 13.37
N GLY A 72 5.94 23.89 12.76
CA GLY A 72 5.78 23.91 11.30
C GLY A 72 6.89 24.70 10.60
N ILE A 73 7.20 25.91 11.10
CA ILE A 73 8.26 26.77 10.56
C ILE A 73 9.63 26.11 10.74
N PHE A 74 9.92 25.55 11.92
CA PHE A 74 11.18 24.83 12.16
C PHE A 74 11.36 23.67 11.17
N ILE A 75 10.33 22.83 11.01
CA ILE A 75 10.36 21.69 10.08
C ILE A 75 10.52 22.19 8.64
N LEU A 76 9.86 23.28 8.25
CA LEU A 76 10.02 23.87 6.91
C LEU A 76 11.45 24.32 6.65
N GLY A 77 12.07 25.03 7.60
CA GLY A 77 13.48 25.44 7.50
C GLY A 77 14.42 24.23 7.39
N PHE A 78 14.20 23.21 8.22
CA PHE A 78 14.94 21.94 8.15
C PHE A 78 14.77 21.26 6.78
N LEU A 79 13.56 21.25 6.24
CA LEU A 79 13.23 20.67 4.94
C LEU A 79 13.95 21.41 3.80
N VAL A 80 13.99 22.74 3.83
CA VAL A 80 14.76 23.55 2.86
C VAL A 80 16.24 23.22 2.91
N VAL A 81 16.83 23.13 4.11
CA VAL A 81 18.26 22.81 4.27
C VAL A 81 18.58 21.39 3.77
N VAL A 82 17.79 20.40 4.17
CA VAL A 82 18.05 19.00 3.84
C VAL A 82 17.77 18.71 2.35
N ILE A 83 16.61 19.12 1.83
CA ILE A 83 16.25 18.88 0.43
C ILE A 83 17.12 19.73 -0.48
N GLY A 84 17.21 21.03 -0.20
CA GLY A 84 18.04 21.96 -0.99
C GLY A 84 19.50 21.55 -0.98
N GLY A 85 20.07 21.28 0.20
CA GLY A 85 21.46 20.86 0.34
C GLY A 85 21.76 19.53 -0.36
N SER A 86 20.89 18.52 -0.23
CA SER A 86 21.08 17.22 -0.88
C SER A 86 20.95 17.30 -2.41
N LEU A 87 19.99 18.08 -2.94
CA LEU A 87 19.83 18.30 -4.38
C LEU A 87 20.98 19.12 -4.98
N VAL A 88 21.46 20.15 -4.27
CA VAL A 88 22.65 20.93 -4.68
C VAL A 88 23.88 20.04 -4.72
N LEU A 89 24.11 19.23 -3.68
CA LEU A 89 25.22 18.28 -3.63
C LEU A 89 25.11 17.24 -4.76
N PHE A 90 23.90 16.73 -5.01
CA PHE A 90 23.62 15.84 -6.13
C PHE A 90 23.97 16.50 -7.47
N ALA A 91 23.46 17.71 -7.74
CA ALA A 91 23.74 18.43 -8.97
C ALA A 91 25.25 18.67 -9.18
N TRP A 92 25.97 18.98 -8.10
CA TRP A 92 27.42 19.18 -8.15
C TRP A 92 28.20 17.88 -8.41
N ARG A 93 27.75 16.75 -7.87
CA ARG A 93 28.45 15.45 -7.97
C ARG A 93 28.00 14.61 -9.16
N ALA A 94 26.79 14.81 -9.69
CA ALA A 94 26.19 14.00 -10.75
C ALA A 94 27.05 13.87 -12.02
N PRO A 95 27.78 14.90 -12.49
CA PRO A 95 28.65 14.77 -13.67
C PRO A 95 29.84 13.81 -13.46
N LYS A 96 30.25 13.57 -12.21
CA LYS A 96 31.37 12.67 -11.87
C LYS A 96 30.96 11.20 -11.84
N VAL A 97 29.67 10.91 -11.98
CA VAL A 97 29.13 9.55 -11.90
C VAL A 97 29.10 8.93 -13.28
N SER A 98 29.78 7.79 -13.44
CA SER A 98 29.84 7.07 -14.73
C SER A 98 28.45 6.77 -15.29
N MET A 99 28.23 7.08 -16.57
CA MET A 99 27.11 6.55 -17.32
C MET A 99 27.32 5.04 -17.48
N GLY A 100 26.34 4.23 -17.07
CA GLY A 100 26.44 2.78 -17.16
C GLY A 100 26.43 2.28 -18.61
N GLY A 101 26.49 0.95 -18.80
CA GLY A 101 26.51 0.35 -20.14
C GLY A 101 25.18 0.51 -20.89
N ALA A 102 25.26 0.52 -22.23
CA ALA A 102 24.10 0.55 -23.12
C ALA A 102 23.24 -0.72 -23.01
N PHE A 103 21.94 -0.58 -23.26
CA PHE A 103 20.95 -1.65 -23.26
C PHE A 103 19.89 -1.39 -24.34
N ALA A 104 19.29 -2.45 -24.86
CA ALA A 104 18.27 -2.38 -25.92
C ALA A 104 16.94 -1.83 -25.38
N LEU A 105 16.11 -1.30 -26.29
CA LEU A 105 14.76 -0.79 -25.98
C LEU A 105 13.90 -1.86 -25.28
N PHE A 106 14.05 -3.13 -25.63
CA PHE A 106 13.42 -4.22 -24.91
C PHE A 106 14.45 -5.04 -24.14
N SER A 107 14.55 -4.77 -22.84
CA SER A 107 15.51 -5.39 -21.92
C SER A 107 14.99 -5.30 -20.49
N ARG A 108 15.56 -6.09 -19.56
CA ARG A 108 15.23 -5.99 -18.14
C ARG A 108 15.53 -4.58 -17.59
N GLU A 109 16.61 -3.95 -18.05
CA GLU A 109 16.94 -2.57 -17.72
C GLU A 109 15.82 -1.60 -18.10
N THR A 110 15.30 -1.68 -19.32
CA THR A 110 14.22 -0.81 -19.78
C THR A 110 12.92 -1.07 -19.03
N LEU A 111 12.55 -2.33 -18.77
CA LEU A 111 11.32 -2.64 -18.04
C LEU A 111 11.38 -2.14 -16.59
N LEU A 112 12.55 -2.23 -15.94
CA LEU A 112 12.77 -1.68 -14.61
C LEU A 112 12.79 -0.14 -14.62
N LEU A 113 13.28 0.49 -15.69
CA LEU A 113 13.18 1.94 -15.88
C LEU A 113 11.72 2.38 -16.01
N VAL A 114 10.94 1.72 -16.87
CA VAL A 114 9.51 2.02 -17.04
C VAL A 114 8.76 1.84 -15.72
N ASN A 115 9.03 0.75 -14.97
CA ASN A 115 8.50 0.57 -13.62
C ASN A 115 8.81 1.75 -12.70
N ASN A 116 10.07 2.18 -12.67
CA ASN A 116 10.48 3.30 -11.82
C ASN A 116 9.80 4.61 -12.22
N VAL A 117 9.68 4.88 -13.52
CA VAL A 117 8.96 6.05 -14.03
C VAL A 117 7.49 5.98 -13.62
N LEU A 118 6.82 4.84 -13.79
CA LEU A 118 5.42 4.67 -13.37
C LEU A 118 5.24 4.91 -11.87
N LEU A 119 6.14 4.39 -11.03
CA LEU A 119 6.11 4.63 -9.57
C LEU A 119 6.32 6.10 -9.20
N VAL A 120 7.25 6.79 -9.87
CA VAL A 120 7.49 8.23 -9.66
C VAL A 120 6.30 9.06 -10.14
N VAL A 121 5.70 8.71 -11.28
CA VAL A 121 4.48 9.37 -11.79
C VAL A 121 3.29 9.12 -10.86
N ALA A 122 3.13 7.89 -10.34
CA ALA A 122 2.13 7.57 -9.32
C ALA A 122 2.32 8.45 -8.08
N CYS A 123 3.56 8.54 -7.58
CA CYS A 123 3.89 9.44 -6.46
C CYS A 123 3.57 10.90 -6.78
N GLY A 124 3.96 11.39 -7.96
CA GLY A 124 3.69 12.76 -8.40
C GLY A 124 2.20 13.06 -8.51
N SER A 125 1.39 12.12 -8.97
CA SER A 125 -0.07 12.27 -9.07
C SER A 125 -0.74 12.41 -7.70
N VAL A 126 -0.27 11.63 -6.71
CA VAL A 126 -0.74 11.70 -5.32
C VAL A 126 -0.27 13.00 -4.67
N LEU A 127 1.01 13.36 -4.86
CA LEU A 127 1.59 14.61 -4.37
C LEU A 127 0.81 15.81 -4.89
N LEU A 128 0.53 15.85 -6.20
CA LEU A 128 -0.25 16.92 -6.81
C LEU A 128 -1.66 16.99 -6.20
N GLY A 129 -2.36 15.86 -6.11
CA GLY A 129 -3.71 15.82 -5.52
C GLY A 129 -3.74 16.28 -4.06
N THR A 130 -2.70 15.97 -3.29
CA THR A 130 -2.59 16.36 -1.87
C THR A 130 -2.19 17.83 -1.70
N LEU A 131 -1.26 18.35 -2.51
CA LEU A 131 -0.77 19.73 -2.38
C LEU A 131 -1.62 20.76 -3.13
N TYR A 132 -2.39 20.37 -4.13
CA TYR A 132 -3.16 21.29 -4.97
C TYR A 132 -4.18 22.12 -4.15
N PRO A 133 -5.01 21.53 -3.26
CA PRO A 133 -5.84 22.30 -2.33
C PRO A 133 -5.09 23.38 -1.55
N LEU A 134 -3.88 23.05 -1.07
CA LEU A 134 -3.06 23.96 -0.27
C LEU A 134 -2.53 25.13 -1.10
N LEU A 135 -2.17 24.88 -2.36
CA LEU A 135 -1.71 25.91 -3.28
C LEU A 135 -2.85 26.89 -3.62
N ILE A 136 -4.05 26.39 -3.91
CA ILE A 136 -5.23 27.23 -4.21
C ILE A 136 -5.59 28.11 -3.00
N ASP A 137 -5.56 27.53 -1.80
CA ASP A 137 -5.80 28.23 -0.55
C ASP A 137 -4.74 29.31 -0.27
N ALA A 138 -3.46 28.98 -0.43
CA ALA A 138 -2.35 29.93 -0.24
C ALA A 138 -2.38 31.09 -1.24
N LEU A 139 -2.95 30.89 -2.44
CA LEU A 139 -3.14 31.91 -3.46
C LEU A 139 -4.43 32.75 -3.24
N GLY A 140 -5.21 32.47 -2.19
CA GLY A 140 -6.45 33.19 -1.90
C GLY A 140 -7.58 32.90 -2.89
N MET A 141 -7.49 31.82 -3.67
CA MET A 141 -8.47 31.46 -4.71
C MET A 141 -9.63 30.59 -4.19
N GLY A 142 -9.81 30.55 -2.86
CA GLY A 142 -10.86 29.79 -2.18
C GLY A 142 -10.38 28.42 -1.67
N LYS A 143 -11.32 27.64 -1.12
CA LYS A 143 -11.06 26.29 -0.60
C LYS A 143 -11.50 25.25 -1.63
N LEU A 144 -10.61 24.32 -1.95
CA LEU A 144 -10.89 23.19 -2.83
C LEU A 144 -10.59 21.88 -2.09
N SER A 145 -11.37 20.84 -2.35
CA SER A 145 -11.12 19.50 -1.79
C SER A 145 -10.94 18.50 -2.92
N VAL A 146 -9.88 17.70 -2.84
CA VAL A 146 -9.60 16.62 -3.78
C VAL A 146 -9.92 15.29 -3.11
N GLY A 147 -10.97 14.63 -3.58
CA GLY A 147 -11.46 13.37 -3.01
C GLY A 147 -11.09 12.12 -3.83
N PRO A 148 -11.62 10.95 -3.42
CA PRO A 148 -11.39 9.68 -4.09
C PRO A 148 -11.60 9.64 -5.62
N PRO A 149 -12.55 10.38 -6.23
CA PRO A 149 -12.73 10.35 -7.68
C PRO A 149 -11.46 10.74 -8.46
N TYR A 150 -10.76 11.79 -8.04
CA TYR A 150 -9.50 12.21 -8.68
C TYR A 150 -8.43 11.13 -8.54
N PHE A 151 -8.18 10.68 -7.31
CA PHE A 151 -7.09 9.73 -7.05
C PHE A 151 -7.34 8.39 -7.76
N ASN A 152 -8.58 7.87 -7.73
CA ASN A 152 -8.89 6.62 -8.43
C ASN A 152 -8.74 6.76 -9.94
N ALA A 153 -9.20 7.88 -10.53
CA ALA A 153 -9.14 8.11 -11.97
C ALA A 153 -7.70 8.21 -12.50
N VAL A 154 -6.76 8.74 -11.70
CA VAL A 154 -5.36 8.89 -12.11
C VAL A 154 -4.51 7.69 -11.70
N PHE A 155 -4.69 7.18 -10.48
CA PHE A 155 -3.84 6.14 -9.91
C PHE A 155 -4.07 4.77 -10.56
N VAL A 156 -5.33 4.39 -10.80
CA VAL A 156 -5.65 3.06 -11.37
C VAL A 156 -5.01 2.86 -12.76
N PRO A 157 -5.11 3.80 -13.72
CA PRO A 157 -4.44 3.66 -15.02
C PRO A 157 -2.92 3.56 -14.96
N ILE A 158 -2.27 4.10 -13.91
CA ILE A 158 -0.82 3.98 -13.69
C ILE A 158 -0.47 2.61 -13.11
N MET A 159 -1.30 2.09 -12.20
CA MET A 159 -1.07 0.81 -11.54
C MET A 159 -1.28 -0.39 -12.46
N VAL A 160 -2.21 -0.32 -13.42
CA VAL A 160 -2.47 -1.41 -14.39
C VAL A 160 -1.22 -1.83 -15.16
N PRO A 161 -0.49 -0.95 -15.87
CA PRO A 161 0.73 -1.34 -16.57
C PRO A 161 1.84 -1.76 -15.59
N LEU A 162 1.90 -1.17 -14.40
CA LEU A 162 2.87 -1.57 -13.37
C LEU A 162 2.65 -3.02 -12.93
N LEU A 163 1.42 -3.40 -12.58
CA LEU A 163 1.05 -4.77 -12.21
C LEU A 163 1.28 -5.74 -13.37
N PHE A 164 1.00 -5.33 -14.60
CA PHE A 164 1.32 -6.13 -15.78
C PHE A 164 2.83 -6.40 -15.91
N LEU A 165 3.66 -5.38 -15.72
CA LEU A 165 5.12 -5.49 -15.78
C LEU A 165 5.71 -6.40 -14.70
N MET A 166 5.04 -6.60 -13.57
CA MET A 166 5.51 -7.50 -12.50
C MET A 166 5.65 -8.96 -12.94
N ALA A 167 4.89 -9.40 -13.96
CA ALA A 167 5.07 -10.72 -14.56
C ALA A 167 6.18 -10.75 -15.63
N VAL A 168 6.31 -9.67 -16.39
CA VAL A 168 7.16 -9.57 -17.58
C VAL A 168 8.61 -9.27 -17.20
N GLY A 169 8.82 -8.31 -16.30
CA GLY A 169 10.14 -7.82 -15.88
C GLY A 169 11.09 -8.90 -15.34
N PRO A 170 10.65 -9.75 -14.39
CA PRO A 170 11.49 -10.82 -13.84
C PRO A 170 11.96 -11.85 -14.88
N LEU A 171 11.21 -12.04 -15.96
CA LEU A 171 11.53 -12.97 -17.05
C LEU A 171 12.50 -12.38 -18.08
N ALA A 172 12.42 -11.07 -18.34
CA ALA A 172 13.24 -10.40 -19.36
C ALA A 172 14.74 -10.59 -19.08
N ARG A 173 15.57 -10.72 -20.13
CA ARG A 173 17.03 -10.83 -19.95
C ARG A 173 17.68 -9.45 -19.87
N TRP A 174 18.84 -9.37 -19.21
CA TRP A 174 19.66 -8.15 -19.19
C TRP A 174 20.24 -7.86 -20.59
N LYS A 175 20.54 -6.59 -20.90
CA LYS A 175 20.96 -6.06 -22.22
C LYS A 175 19.90 -6.13 -23.31
N HIS A 176 19.34 -7.31 -23.54
CA HIS A 176 18.43 -7.57 -24.64
C HIS A 176 17.50 -8.73 -24.29
N ALA A 177 16.20 -8.53 -24.49
CA ALA A 177 15.19 -9.57 -24.38
C ALA A 177 14.51 -9.77 -25.74
N ASP A 178 14.11 -11.01 -26.05
CA ASP A 178 13.34 -11.32 -27.25
C ASP A 178 11.85 -11.34 -26.90
N ALA A 179 11.06 -10.47 -27.56
CA ALA A 179 9.64 -10.33 -27.28
C ALA A 179 8.82 -11.60 -27.60
N ARG A 180 9.23 -12.35 -28.63
CA ARG A 180 8.54 -13.58 -29.05
C ARG A 180 8.79 -14.71 -28.05
N ASP A 181 10.03 -14.90 -27.60
CA ASP A 181 10.39 -15.87 -26.54
C ASP A 181 9.61 -15.55 -25.25
N MET A 182 9.54 -14.27 -24.87
CA MET A 182 8.78 -13.85 -23.69
C MET A 182 7.27 -14.13 -23.83
N ALA A 183 6.67 -13.79 -24.97
CA ALA A 183 5.25 -14.07 -25.22
C ALA A 183 4.96 -15.58 -25.18
N GLN A 184 5.83 -16.41 -25.76
CA GLN A 184 5.69 -17.86 -25.74
C GLN A 184 5.76 -18.45 -24.33
N ARG A 185 6.66 -17.93 -23.48
CA ARG A 185 6.81 -18.36 -22.08
C ARG A 185 5.63 -17.92 -21.21
N LEU A 186 5.08 -16.73 -21.47
CA LEU A 186 3.98 -16.17 -20.69
C LEU A 186 2.59 -16.59 -21.17
N ARG A 187 2.46 -17.21 -22.36
CA ARG A 187 1.16 -17.54 -22.97
C ARG A 187 0.21 -18.31 -22.05
N LEU A 188 0.74 -19.29 -21.30
CA LEU A 188 -0.09 -20.12 -20.44
C LEU A 188 -0.55 -19.33 -19.20
N ALA A 189 0.32 -18.49 -18.64
CA ALA A 189 -0.06 -17.55 -17.58
C ALA A 189 -1.12 -16.56 -18.07
N ALA A 190 -1.00 -16.06 -19.31
CA ALA A 190 -1.97 -15.14 -19.90
C ALA A 190 -3.35 -15.79 -20.05
N VAL A 191 -3.40 -17.02 -20.59
CA VAL A 191 -4.66 -17.76 -20.73
C VAL A 191 -5.31 -18.01 -19.37
N ILE A 192 -4.54 -18.48 -18.38
CA ILE A 192 -5.06 -18.69 -17.01
C ILE A 192 -5.58 -17.39 -16.41
N ALA A 193 -4.84 -16.28 -16.55
CA ALA A 193 -5.24 -14.98 -16.04
C ALA A 193 -6.52 -14.45 -16.69
N VAL A 194 -6.67 -14.60 -18.01
CA VAL A 194 -7.88 -14.17 -18.73
C VAL A 194 -9.08 -15.02 -18.30
N LEU A 195 -8.95 -16.35 -18.26
CA LEU A 195 -10.03 -17.23 -17.84
C LEU A 195 -10.44 -16.95 -16.38
N ALA A 196 -9.46 -16.74 -15.50
CA ALA A 196 -9.74 -16.38 -14.11
C ALA A 196 -10.36 -14.99 -13.96
N GLY A 197 -9.89 -14.00 -14.72
CA GLY A 197 -10.43 -12.64 -14.73
C GLY A 197 -11.89 -12.60 -15.20
N ILE A 198 -12.26 -13.45 -16.16
CA ILE A 198 -13.65 -13.58 -16.62
C ILE A 198 -14.47 -14.40 -15.62
N GLY A 199 -13.95 -15.54 -15.15
CA GLY A 199 -14.71 -16.53 -14.37
C GLY A 199 -14.88 -16.21 -12.89
N LEU A 200 -13.81 -15.75 -12.21
CA LEU A 200 -13.83 -15.54 -10.74
C LEU A 200 -14.85 -14.47 -10.28
N PRO A 201 -15.09 -13.35 -11.00
CA PRO A 201 -16.11 -12.39 -10.59
C PRO A 201 -17.50 -13.02 -10.41
N PHE A 202 -17.89 -13.97 -11.27
CA PHE A 202 -19.19 -14.66 -11.18
C PHE A 202 -19.37 -15.49 -9.90
N LEU A 203 -18.27 -15.88 -9.25
CA LEU A 203 -18.30 -16.60 -7.97
C LEU A 203 -18.33 -15.66 -6.76
N ALA A 204 -17.95 -14.39 -6.94
CA ALA A 204 -17.76 -13.44 -5.86
C ALA A 204 -18.92 -12.43 -5.71
N GLY A 205 -19.61 -12.08 -6.81
CA GLY A 205 -20.72 -11.13 -6.79
C GLY A 205 -21.14 -10.67 -8.19
N PRO A 206 -21.84 -9.52 -8.30
CA PRO A 206 -22.20 -8.94 -9.59
C PRO A 206 -20.99 -8.66 -10.46
N TRP A 207 -21.04 -9.05 -11.74
CA TRP A 207 -19.89 -8.89 -12.62
C TRP A 207 -19.53 -7.41 -12.83
N SER A 208 -18.24 -7.08 -12.70
CA SER A 208 -17.71 -5.72 -12.88
C SER A 208 -16.39 -5.76 -13.68
N PRO A 209 -16.21 -4.88 -14.69
CA PRO A 209 -14.97 -4.82 -15.47
C PRO A 209 -13.73 -4.56 -14.62
N LEU A 210 -13.84 -3.69 -13.61
CA LEU A 210 -12.72 -3.36 -12.73
C LEU A 210 -12.34 -4.54 -11.82
N VAL A 211 -13.35 -5.30 -11.35
CA VAL A 211 -13.10 -6.52 -10.58
C VAL A 211 -12.43 -7.58 -11.44
N ALA A 212 -12.95 -7.79 -12.66
CA ALA A 212 -12.37 -8.71 -13.63
C ALA A 212 -10.91 -8.36 -13.94
N LEU A 213 -10.60 -7.07 -14.16
CA LEU A 213 -9.24 -6.59 -14.42
C LEU A 213 -8.31 -6.79 -13.22
N GLY A 214 -8.76 -6.46 -12.00
CA GLY A 214 -7.95 -6.63 -10.79
C GLY A 214 -7.62 -8.10 -10.52
N LEU A 215 -8.60 -9.00 -10.65
CA LEU A 215 -8.39 -10.45 -10.51
C LEU A 215 -7.52 -11.03 -11.63
N LEU A 216 -7.70 -10.57 -12.87
CA LEU A 216 -6.84 -10.93 -14.00
C LEU A 216 -5.37 -10.58 -13.69
N LEU A 217 -5.09 -9.36 -13.26
CA LEU A 217 -3.72 -8.90 -12.98
C LEU A 217 -3.11 -9.62 -11.77
N ALA A 218 -3.89 -9.93 -10.74
CA ALA A 218 -3.41 -10.73 -9.62
C ALA A 218 -3.05 -12.16 -10.05
N VAL A 219 -3.93 -12.83 -10.80
CA VAL A 219 -3.68 -14.20 -11.31
C VAL A 219 -2.53 -14.20 -12.32
N TRP A 220 -2.39 -13.15 -13.13
CA TRP A 220 -1.26 -12.94 -14.03
C TRP A 220 0.08 -12.96 -13.29
N ILE A 221 0.19 -12.26 -12.15
CA ILE A 221 1.39 -12.23 -11.32
C ILE A 221 1.64 -13.58 -10.65
N ILE A 222 0.60 -14.22 -10.10
CA ILE A 222 0.71 -15.52 -9.42
C ILE A 222 1.11 -16.62 -10.40
N ALA A 223 0.40 -16.74 -11.53
CA ALA A 223 0.65 -17.78 -12.53
C ALA A 223 2.03 -17.60 -13.16
N SER A 224 2.40 -16.38 -13.55
CA SER A 224 3.75 -16.12 -14.10
C SER A 224 4.85 -16.42 -13.09
N SER A 225 4.66 -16.09 -11.80
CA SER A 225 5.62 -16.44 -10.74
C SER A 225 5.74 -17.96 -10.56
N ALA A 226 4.62 -18.69 -10.57
CA ALA A 226 4.62 -20.15 -10.46
C ALA A 226 5.38 -20.81 -11.62
N PHE A 227 5.16 -20.36 -12.87
CA PHE A 227 5.89 -20.89 -14.02
C PHE A 227 7.38 -20.57 -13.97
N GLN A 228 7.75 -19.36 -13.57
CA GLN A 228 9.16 -18.97 -13.41
C GLN A 228 9.86 -19.80 -12.33
N ILE A 229 9.21 -20.00 -11.18
CA ILE A 229 9.73 -20.84 -10.09
C ILE A 229 9.90 -22.29 -10.57
N ARG A 230 8.89 -22.84 -11.24
CA ARG A 230 8.94 -24.20 -11.79
C ARG A 230 10.09 -24.37 -12.79
N GLU A 231 10.28 -23.42 -13.70
CA GLU A 231 11.40 -23.46 -14.64
C GLU A 231 12.73 -23.35 -13.91
N ARG A 232 12.85 -22.43 -12.95
CA ARG A 232 14.08 -22.20 -12.21
C ARG A 232 14.51 -23.43 -11.40
N LEU A 233 13.56 -24.12 -10.77
CA LEU A 233 13.82 -25.33 -9.96
C LEU A 233 14.40 -26.48 -10.79
N LYS A 234 14.11 -26.55 -12.10
CA LYS A 234 14.76 -27.54 -12.99
C LYS A 234 16.26 -27.32 -13.14
N SER A 235 16.73 -26.09 -12.94
CA SER A 235 18.14 -25.71 -13.00
C SER A 235 18.81 -25.65 -11.62
N GLY A 236 18.14 -26.13 -10.58
CA GLY A 236 18.63 -26.18 -9.20
C GLY A 236 17.98 -25.18 -8.24
N TRP A 237 18.40 -25.21 -6.98
CA TRP A 237 17.78 -24.42 -5.92
C TRP A 237 18.11 -22.91 -6.04
N PRO A 238 17.10 -22.02 -6.10
CA PRO A 238 17.33 -20.58 -6.21
C PRO A 238 17.92 -19.95 -4.93
N PRO A 239 18.65 -18.82 -5.06
CA PRO A 239 19.11 -18.04 -3.91
C PRO A 239 17.94 -17.35 -3.17
N ARG A 240 18.20 -16.86 -1.95
CA ARG A 240 17.18 -16.20 -1.11
C ARG A 240 16.60 -14.95 -1.77
N SER A 241 17.43 -14.16 -2.46
CA SER A 241 16.99 -12.99 -3.23
C SER A 241 15.97 -13.33 -4.32
N TYR A 242 16.03 -14.52 -4.91
CA TYR A 242 15.04 -14.98 -5.89
C TYR A 242 13.70 -15.28 -5.22
N TRP A 243 13.72 -16.02 -4.11
CA TRP A 243 12.52 -16.31 -3.33
C TRP A 243 11.91 -15.03 -2.73
N GLY A 244 12.73 -14.14 -2.20
CA GLY A 244 12.29 -12.87 -1.64
C GLY A 244 11.55 -12.00 -2.65
N MET A 245 12.08 -11.89 -3.87
CA MET A 245 11.42 -11.20 -4.98
C MET A 245 10.05 -11.82 -5.30
N HIS A 246 9.96 -13.14 -5.47
CA HIS A 246 8.68 -13.80 -5.81
C HIS A 246 7.66 -13.75 -4.67
N ILE A 247 8.08 -13.93 -3.42
CA ILE A 247 7.21 -13.79 -2.25
C ILE A 247 6.64 -12.37 -2.18
N ALA A 248 7.47 -11.35 -2.42
CA ALA A 248 7.01 -9.97 -2.44
C ALA A 248 6.01 -9.69 -3.58
N HIS A 249 6.29 -10.14 -4.80
CA HIS A 249 5.37 -9.95 -5.92
C HIS A 249 4.06 -10.74 -5.76
N VAL A 250 4.10 -11.97 -5.23
CA VAL A 250 2.88 -12.71 -4.88
C VAL A 250 2.13 -12.01 -3.75
N GLY A 251 2.82 -11.43 -2.78
CA GLY A 251 2.22 -10.57 -1.75
C GLY A 251 1.44 -9.40 -2.34
N MET A 252 1.99 -8.72 -3.35
CA MET A 252 1.26 -7.68 -4.10
C MET A 252 0.02 -8.24 -4.80
N ALA A 253 0.09 -9.42 -5.40
CA ALA A 253 -1.08 -10.05 -6.02
C ALA A 253 -2.19 -10.35 -4.99
N VAL A 254 -1.82 -10.87 -3.82
CA VAL A 254 -2.77 -11.12 -2.71
C VAL A 254 -3.39 -9.81 -2.20
N PHE A 255 -2.59 -8.75 -2.08
CA PHE A 255 -3.07 -7.41 -1.75
C PHE A 255 -4.08 -6.90 -2.77
N VAL A 256 -3.77 -7.02 -4.07
CA VAL A 256 -4.67 -6.61 -5.17
C VAL A 256 -5.98 -7.39 -5.14
N ILE A 257 -5.96 -8.70 -4.85
CA ILE A 257 -7.19 -9.49 -4.66
C ILE A 257 -8.04 -8.90 -3.52
N GLY A 258 -7.43 -8.66 -2.35
CA GLY A 258 -8.11 -8.06 -1.21
C GLY A 258 -8.75 -6.71 -1.55
N VAL A 259 -7.98 -5.77 -2.10
CA VAL A 259 -8.49 -4.43 -2.46
C VAL A 259 -9.60 -4.51 -3.50
N THR A 260 -9.42 -5.34 -4.53
CA THR A 260 -10.38 -5.49 -5.64
C THR A 260 -11.71 -6.04 -5.14
N LEU A 261 -11.68 -7.08 -4.29
CA LEU A 261 -12.89 -7.70 -3.76
C LEU A 261 -13.57 -6.82 -2.72
N VAL A 262 -12.82 -6.17 -1.82
CA VAL A 262 -13.39 -5.18 -0.89
C VAL A 262 -14.08 -4.07 -1.67
N LYS A 263 -13.43 -3.46 -2.66
CA LYS A 263 -14.01 -2.33 -3.40
C LYS A 263 -15.08 -2.71 -4.40
N GLY A 264 -15.06 -3.94 -4.91
CA GLY A 264 -16.10 -4.43 -5.80
C GLY A 264 -17.38 -4.84 -5.08
N TYR A 265 -17.27 -5.34 -3.85
CA TYR A 265 -18.33 -6.09 -3.19
C TYR A 265 -18.57 -5.71 -1.72
N GLU A 266 -17.99 -4.61 -1.21
CA GLU A 266 -18.37 -4.10 0.10
C GLU A 266 -19.84 -3.66 0.11
N VAL A 267 -20.53 -3.97 1.21
CA VAL A 267 -21.89 -3.52 1.47
C VAL A 267 -21.88 -2.69 2.73
N GLU A 268 -22.51 -1.51 2.66
CA GLU A 268 -22.66 -0.57 3.77
C GLU A 268 -24.14 -0.31 4.01
N LYS A 269 -24.55 -0.34 5.29
CA LYS A 269 -25.86 0.12 5.74
C LYS A 269 -25.71 1.07 6.91
N ASP A 270 -26.23 2.28 6.76
CA ASP A 270 -26.45 3.22 7.87
C ASP A 270 -27.94 3.18 8.21
N VAL A 271 -28.26 2.68 9.39
CA VAL A 271 -29.65 2.41 9.79
C VAL A 271 -29.96 3.01 11.15
N ARG A 272 -31.18 3.53 11.29
CA ARG A 272 -31.77 3.80 12.58
C ARG A 272 -32.21 2.47 13.21
N MET A 273 -31.68 2.15 14.39
CA MET A 273 -32.05 0.95 15.14
C MET A 273 -32.55 1.35 16.54
N ALA A 274 -33.78 0.96 16.86
CA ALA A 274 -34.26 0.91 18.23
C ALA A 274 -33.69 -0.31 18.97
N ILE A 275 -33.76 -0.30 20.30
CA ILE A 275 -33.41 -1.47 21.09
C ILE A 275 -34.34 -2.64 20.71
N GLY A 276 -33.75 -3.78 20.34
CA GLY A 276 -34.44 -4.97 19.84
C GLY A 276 -34.47 -5.08 18.31
N ASP A 277 -34.23 -3.98 17.58
CA ASP A 277 -34.22 -3.99 16.11
C ASP A 277 -33.05 -4.82 15.57
N SER A 278 -33.26 -5.35 14.36
CA SER A 278 -32.24 -6.09 13.63
C SER A 278 -32.14 -5.66 12.17
N VAL A 279 -30.93 -5.68 11.63
CA VAL A 279 -30.66 -5.44 10.21
C VAL A 279 -29.94 -6.64 9.62
N GLU A 280 -30.38 -7.07 8.42
CA GLU A 280 -29.70 -8.12 7.67
C GLU A 280 -28.66 -7.55 6.70
N MET A 281 -27.49 -8.18 6.62
CA MET A 281 -26.43 -7.80 5.69
C MET A 281 -25.49 -8.99 5.41
N GLY A 282 -25.29 -9.31 4.13
CA GLY A 282 -24.34 -10.36 3.71
C GLY A 282 -24.64 -11.76 4.27
N GLY A 283 -25.91 -12.08 4.52
CA GLY A 283 -26.33 -13.34 5.15
C GLY A 283 -26.15 -13.39 6.68
N TYR A 284 -25.90 -12.24 7.31
CA TYR A 284 -25.83 -12.08 8.76
C TYR A 284 -26.94 -11.17 9.25
N THR A 285 -27.40 -11.40 10.47
CA THR A 285 -28.34 -10.51 11.16
C THR A 285 -27.60 -9.82 12.29
N VAL A 286 -27.64 -8.49 12.31
CA VAL A 286 -27.06 -7.67 13.37
C VAL A 286 -28.20 -7.10 14.20
N ARG A 287 -28.26 -7.42 15.50
CA ARG A 287 -29.33 -6.99 16.41
C ARG A 287 -28.77 -6.10 17.51
N LEU A 288 -29.40 -4.95 17.74
CA LEU A 288 -29.07 -4.06 18.85
C LEU A 288 -29.83 -4.49 20.10
N ARG A 289 -29.14 -4.97 21.14
CA ARG A 289 -29.78 -5.34 22.42
C ARG A 289 -29.89 -4.20 23.42
N GLY A 290 -29.00 -3.23 23.32
CA GLY A 290 -28.96 -2.12 24.26
C GLY A 290 -27.76 -1.23 24.02
N VAL A 291 -27.75 -0.08 24.68
CA VAL A 291 -26.59 0.80 24.79
C VAL A 291 -26.44 1.19 26.24
N GLN A 292 -25.24 1.00 26.79
CA GLN A 292 -24.93 1.29 28.19
C GLN A 292 -23.77 2.26 28.28
N GLN A 293 -23.82 3.14 29.29
CA GLN A 293 -22.71 4.03 29.58
C GLN A 293 -21.66 3.29 30.41
N VAL A 294 -20.41 3.29 29.94
CA VAL A 294 -19.30 2.59 30.60
C VAL A 294 -18.16 3.58 30.87
N PRO A 295 -17.68 3.71 32.12
CA PRO A 295 -16.51 4.52 32.42
C PRO A 295 -15.24 3.80 31.94
N GLY A 296 -14.39 4.53 31.21
CA GLY A 296 -13.04 4.11 30.83
C GLY A 296 -11.96 4.84 31.64
N PRO A 297 -10.67 4.53 31.42
CA PRO A 297 -9.57 5.13 32.21
C PRO A 297 -9.47 6.66 32.08
N ASN A 298 -9.82 7.21 30.93
CA ASN A 298 -9.73 8.64 30.62
C ASN A 298 -10.87 9.12 29.70
N TYR A 299 -11.97 8.37 29.66
CA TYR A 299 -13.14 8.67 28.83
C TYR A 299 -14.42 8.10 29.46
N ILE A 300 -15.56 8.58 29.01
CA ILE A 300 -16.86 7.93 29.19
C ILE A 300 -17.32 7.42 27.83
N ALA A 301 -17.74 6.15 27.77
CA ALA A 301 -18.20 5.52 26.55
C ALA A 301 -19.70 5.24 26.58
N GLN A 302 -20.37 5.39 25.44
CA GLN A 302 -21.64 4.72 25.16
C GLN A 302 -21.29 3.44 24.39
N ARG A 303 -21.46 2.29 25.04
CA ARG A 303 -21.16 0.97 24.48
C ARG A 303 -22.45 0.33 24.00
N GLY A 304 -22.51 0.00 22.71
CA GLY A 304 -23.61 -0.80 22.16
C GLY A 304 -23.40 -2.28 22.47
N ASP A 305 -24.45 -2.98 22.84
CA ASP A 305 -24.46 -4.43 22.98
C ASP A 305 -25.16 -5.02 21.74
N ILE A 306 -24.36 -5.59 20.84
CA ILE A 306 -24.82 -6.02 19.52
C ILE A 306 -24.62 -7.53 19.36
N GLU A 307 -25.68 -8.22 18.97
CA GLU A 307 -25.61 -9.63 18.58
C GLU A 307 -25.36 -9.74 17.08
N LEU A 308 -24.34 -10.49 16.71
CA LEU A 308 -24.13 -10.95 15.36
C LEU A 308 -24.67 -12.38 15.25
N LEU A 309 -25.69 -12.58 14.43
CA LEU A 309 -26.31 -13.88 14.19
C LEU A 309 -26.09 -14.36 12.75
N LYS A 310 -26.05 -15.67 12.58
CA LYS A 310 -26.07 -16.34 11.28
C LYS A 310 -27.04 -17.51 11.34
N ASP A 311 -27.97 -17.58 10.38
CA ASP A 311 -29.02 -18.61 10.33
C ASP A 311 -29.80 -18.73 11.67
N GLY A 312 -30.07 -17.57 12.30
CA GLY A 312 -30.75 -17.47 13.59
C GLY A 312 -29.92 -17.85 14.82
N LYS A 313 -28.69 -18.33 14.66
CA LYS A 313 -27.79 -18.69 15.77
C LYS A 313 -26.85 -17.53 16.10
N LEU A 314 -26.66 -17.27 17.39
CA LEU A 314 -25.68 -16.30 17.87
C LEU A 314 -24.28 -16.76 17.47
N LEU A 315 -23.60 -15.95 16.66
CA LEU A 315 -22.22 -16.17 16.26
C LEU A 315 -21.26 -15.46 17.22
N ARG A 316 -21.56 -14.21 17.56
CA ARG A 316 -20.71 -13.37 18.42
C ARG A 316 -21.47 -12.20 19.02
N GLU A 317 -21.05 -11.75 20.19
CA GLU A 317 -21.42 -10.45 20.76
C GLU A 317 -20.35 -9.40 20.41
N MET A 318 -20.80 -8.22 20.01
CA MET A 318 -19.97 -7.12 19.53
C MET A 318 -20.27 -5.87 20.35
N HIS A 319 -19.22 -5.18 20.78
CA HIS A 319 -19.32 -4.04 21.69
C HIS A 319 -18.70 -2.76 21.11
N PRO A 320 -19.29 -2.16 20.06
CA PRO A 320 -18.80 -0.88 19.56
C PRO A 320 -19.03 0.22 20.58
N GLU A 321 -18.16 1.22 20.59
CA GLU A 321 -18.22 2.30 21.56
C GLU A 321 -18.18 3.68 20.90
N LYS A 322 -18.90 4.63 21.50
CA LYS A 322 -18.75 6.05 21.25
C LYS A 322 -18.11 6.67 22.49
N ARG A 323 -16.85 7.10 22.38
CA ARG A 323 -16.00 7.55 23.49
C ARG A 323 -15.87 9.07 23.53
N ASN A 324 -16.17 9.64 24.69
CA ASN A 324 -15.90 11.04 25.03
C ASN A 324 -14.70 11.11 25.98
N TYR A 325 -13.56 11.57 25.47
CA TYR A 325 -12.33 11.69 26.25
C TYR A 325 -12.34 12.99 27.06
N PHE A 326 -11.88 12.96 28.32
CA PHE A 326 -11.88 14.15 29.18
C PHE A 326 -10.96 15.27 28.67
N SER A 327 -9.96 14.93 27.86
CA SER A 327 -9.00 15.86 27.27
C SER A 327 -9.38 16.38 25.88
N SER A 328 -10.48 15.91 25.28
CA SER A 328 -10.89 16.25 23.91
C SER A 328 -12.38 16.61 23.86
N GLN A 329 -12.72 17.61 23.04
CA GLN A 329 -14.12 17.97 22.78
C GLN A 329 -14.74 17.15 21.63
N MET A 330 -13.94 16.36 20.91
CA MET A 330 -14.42 15.54 19.80
C MET A 330 -14.66 14.08 20.23
N PRO A 331 -15.90 13.56 20.12
CA PRO A 331 -16.18 12.14 20.34
C PRO A 331 -15.46 11.27 19.31
N MET A 332 -15.00 10.11 19.75
CA MET A 332 -14.38 9.09 18.90
C MET A 332 -15.24 7.83 18.85
N THR A 333 -15.40 7.24 17.67
CA THR A 333 -16.09 5.95 17.53
C THR A 333 -15.08 4.82 17.49
N GLU A 334 -15.19 3.90 18.44
CA GLU A 334 -14.56 2.58 18.42
C GLU A 334 -15.52 1.60 17.72
N THR A 335 -15.02 0.95 16.68
CA THR A 335 -15.82 0.05 15.86
C THR A 335 -15.55 -1.38 16.29
N ALA A 336 -16.60 -2.14 16.57
CA ALA A 336 -16.46 -3.57 16.79
C ALA A 336 -16.25 -4.28 15.46
N ILE A 337 -15.28 -5.18 15.42
CA ILE A 337 -14.87 -5.90 14.21
C ILE A 337 -14.91 -7.39 14.46
N ASP A 338 -15.66 -8.12 13.64
CA ASP A 338 -15.59 -9.58 13.56
C ASP A 338 -14.76 -9.96 12.31
N THR A 339 -13.46 -10.14 12.53
CA THR A 339 -12.47 -10.45 11.49
C THR A 339 -12.54 -11.92 11.08
N GLY A 340 -12.47 -12.19 9.78
CA GLY A 340 -12.41 -13.53 9.21
C GLY A 340 -11.39 -13.66 8.07
N LEU A 341 -11.20 -14.88 7.58
CA LEU A 341 -10.29 -15.11 6.45
C LEU A 341 -10.88 -14.61 5.12
N THR A 342 -12.19 -14.73 4.94
CA THR A 342 -12.91 -14.40 3.70
C THR A 342 -13.77 -13.14 3.80
N ARG A 343 -14.09 -12.69 5.02
CA ARG A 343 -14.93 -11.51 5.25
C ARG A 343 -14.70 -10.93 6.63
N ASP A 344 -14.86 -9.62 6.72
CA ASP A 344 -14.87 -8.86 7.95
C ASP A 344 -16.24 -8.15 8.09
N LEU A 345 -16.79 -8.17 9.29
CA LEU A 345 -17.99 -7.41 9.65
C LEU A 345 -17.62 -6.30 10.62
N TYR A 346 -18.01 -5.08 10.29
CA TYR A 346 -17.78 -3.91 11.12
C TYR A 346 -19.12 -3.39 11.60
N VAL A 347 -19.18 -3.04 12.88
CA VAL A 347 -20.33 -2.35 13.45
C VAL A 347 -19.84 -1.13 14.20
N SER A 348 -20.36 0.04 13.85
CA SER A 348 -20.00 1.31 14.46
C SER A 348 -21.27 1.95 15.04
N LEU A 349 -21.17 2.43 16.28
CA LEU A 349 -22.25 3.16 16.94
C LEU A 349 -22.14 4.67 16.61
N GLY A 350 -23.24 5.22 16.11
CA GLY A 350 -23.43 6.65 15.84
C GLY A 350 -23.94 7.40 17.06
N GLU A 351 -24.67 8.49 16.81
CA GLU A 351 -25.33 9.27 17.86
C GLU A 351 -26.72 8.70 18.19
N PRO A 352 -27.24 8.94 19.41
CA PRO A 352 -28.64 8.69 19.71
C PRO A 352 -29.52 9.58 18.81
N LEU A 353 -30.60 9.02 18.29
CA LEU A 353 -31.52 9.69 17.38
C LEU A 353 -32.75 10.27 18.08
N ASP A 354 -32.86 10.04 19.39
CA ASP A 354 -33.89 10.64 20.24
C ASP A 354 -33.30 11.00 21.62
N PRO A 355 -33.91 11.96 22.34
CA PRO A 355 -33.43 12.39 23.66
C PRO A 355 -33.49 11.31 24.73
N GLN A 356 -34.32 10.27 24.54
CA GLN A 356 -34.47 9.16 25.48
C GLN A 356 -33.42 8.06 25.28
N GLY A 357 -32.61 8.13 24.21
CA GLY A 357 -31.63 7.11 23.85
C GLY A 357 -32.25 5.80 23.38
N SER A 358 -33.52 5.81 22.94
CA SER A 358 -34.27 4.60 22.57
C SER A 358 -33.87 4.05 21.19
N ALA A 359 -33.32 4.91 20.33
CA ALA A 359 -32.81 4.56 19.03
C ALA A 359 -31.51 5.26 18.67
N TRP A 360 -30.72 4.58 17.84
CA TRP A 360 -29.34 4.93 17.51
C TRP A 360 -29.12 4.82 16.01
N SER A 361 -28.27 5.69 15.47
CA SER A 361 -27.66 5.43 14.16
C SER A 361 -26.62 4.34 14.33
N VAL A 362 -26.74 3.25 13.57
CA VAL A 362 -25.80 2.13 13.57
C VAL A 362 -25.33 1.93 12.15
N ARG A 363 -24.01 1.93 11.96
CA ARG A 363 -23.39 1.63 10.68
C ARG A 363 -22.85 0.22 10.69
N VAL A 364 -23.22 -0.54 9.67
CA VAL A 364 -22.82 -1.93 9.52
C VAL A 364 -22.15 -2.11 8.16
N TYR A 365 -20.97 -2.72 8.14
CA TYR A 365 -20.22 -3.00 6.91
C TYR A 365 -19.91 -4.48 6.75
N TYR A 366 -20.19 -5.02 5.58
CA TYR A 366 -19.69 -6.31 5.12
C TYR A 366 -18.56 -6.05 4.14
N LYS A 367 -17.34 -6.48 4.47
CA LYS A 367 -16.17 -6.31 3.60
C LYS A 367 -15.51 -7.65 3.32
N PRO A 368 -15.57 -8.16 2.09
CA PRO A 368 -14.96 -9.44 1.77
C PRO A 368 -13.43 -9.30 1.64
N PHE A 369 -12.67 -10.25 2.19
CA PHE A 369 -11.22 -10.39 2.04
C PHE A 369 -10.33 -9.22 2.54
N VAL A 370 -10.76 -8.45 3.54
CA VAL A 370 -9.90 -7.39 4.13
C VAL A 370 -8.60 -7.98 4.70
N THR A 371 -8.65 -9.14 5.36
CA THR A 371 -7.46 -9.86 5.87
C THR A 371 -6.41 -10.14 4.79
N TRP A 372 -6.80 -10.24 3.52
CA TRP A 372 -5.86 -10.48 2.41
C TRP A 372 -5.06 -9.23 2.05
N ILE A 373 -5.60 -8.04 2.31
CA ILE A 373 -4.85 -6.78 2.19
C ILE A 373 -3.65 -6.82 3.15
N TRP A 374 -3.91 -7.16 4.42
CA TRP A 374 -2.87 -7.31 5.44
C TRP A 374 -1.91 -8.47 5.15
N GLY A 375 -2.45 -9.63 4.75
CA GLY A 375 -1.65 -10.79 4.37
C GLY A 375 -0.70 -10.49 3.20
N GLY A 376 -1.16 -9.74 2.20
CA GLY A 376 -0.33 -9.28 1.09
C GLY A 376 0.81 -8.36 1.55
N CYS A 377 0.52 -7.40 2.43
CA CYS A 377 1.54 -6.54 3.04
C CYS A 377 2.58 -7.33 3.84
N LEU A 378 2.14 -8.31 4.64
CA LEU A 378 3.04 -9.18 5.40
C LEU A 378 3.93 -10.01 4.47
N LEU A 379 3.39 -10.58 3.40
CA LEU A 379 4.17 -11.31 2.40
C LEU A 379 5.19 -10.39 1.71
N MET A 380 4.83 -9.15 1.37
CA MET A 380 5.78 -8.16 0.83
C MET A 380 6.93 -7.88 1.79
N ALA A 381 6.63 -7.65 3.08
CA ALA A 381 7.63 -7.44 4.11
C ALA A 381 8.56 -8.66 4.28
N LEU A 382 7.99 -9.88 4.32
CA LEU A 382 8.74 -11.13 4.40
C LEU A 382 9.64 -11.33 3.18
N GLY A 383 9.14 -11.04 1.98
CA GLY A 383 9.90 -11.11 0.73
C GLY A 383 11.09 -10.14 0.73
N GLY A 384 10.86 -8.90 1.17
CA GLY A 384 11.92 -7.90 1.36
C GLY A 384 12.98 -8.35 2.37
N GLY A 385 12.56 -8.84 3.54
CA GLY A 385 13.45 -9.38 4.57
C GLY A 385 14.28 -10.57 4.08
N LEU A 386 13.67 -11.50 3.33
CA LEU A 386 14.37 -12.64 2.75
C LEU A 386 15.40 -12.21 1.69
N ALA A 387 15.07 -11.21 0.87
CA ALA A 387 15.98 -10.67 -0.13
C ALA A 387 17.17 -9.93 0.50
N ALA A 388 16.95 -9.21 1.61
CA ALA A 388 18.00 -8.55 2.38
C ALA A 388 18.95 -9.56 3.07
N ALA A 389 18.44 -10.72 3.49
CA ALA A 389 19.21 -11.80 4.10
C ALA A 389 20.01 -12.67 3.10
N ASP A 390 20.10 -12.26 1.84
CA ASP A 390 20.87 -12.96 0.81
C ASP A 390 22.38 -12.84 1.05
N ARG A 391 23.12 -13.90 0.73
CA ARG A 391 24.58 -13.97 0.95
C ARG A 391 25.34 -12.87 0.19
N ARG A 392 24.77 -12.33 -0.89
CA ARG A 392 25.37 -11.22 -1.65
C ARG A 392 25.59 -9.94 -0.83
N TYR A 393 24.83 -9.74 0.25
CA TYR A 393 24.94 -8.59 1.14
C TYR A 393 25.85 -8.84 2.35
N ARG A 394 26.41 -10.06 2.50
CA ARG A 394 27.42 -10.31 3.53
C ARG A 394 28.73 -9.67 3.08
N LEU A 395 29.19 -8.66 3.82
CA LEU A 395 30.54 -8.13 3.70
C LEU A 395 31.54 -9.29 3.81
N LYS A 396 32.35 -9.50 2.76
CA LYS A 396 33.47 -10.45 2.85
C LYS A 396 34.40 -9.90 3.92
N LYS A 397 34.56 -10.63 5.04
CA LYS A 397 35.59 -10.35 6.03
C LYS A 397 36.92 -10.46 5.30
N THR A 398 37.59 -9.32 5.07
CA THR A 398 38.93 -9.28 4.50
C THR A 398 39.80 -10.16 5.39
N GLN A 399 40.21 -11.34 4.92
CA GLN A 399 41.21 -12.12 5.63
C GLN A 399 42.48 -11.27 5.59
N GLY A 400 42.92 -10.83 6.78
CA GLY A 400 44.14 -10.05 6.93
C GLY A 400 45.28 -10.80 6.24
N ALA A 401 45.98 -10.09 5.36
CA ALA A 401 47.19 -10.61 4.74
C ALA A 401 48.16 -10.99 5.85
N VAL A 402 48.40 -12.29 6.02
CA VAL A 402 49.52 -12.78 6.84
C VAL A 402 50.77 -12.40 6.07
N VAL A 403 51.42 -11.31 6.50
CA VAL A 403 52.75 -10.94 6.05
C VAL A 403 53.70 -12.03 6.53
N SER A 404 54.10 -12.92 5.63
CA SER A 404 55.22 -13.82 5.88
C SER A 404 56.49 -12.96 5.96
N GLN A 405 56.95 -12.67 7.18
CA GLN A 405 58.32 -12.21 7.37
C GLN A 405 59.24 -13.37 6.99
N GLY A 406 59.88 -13.24 5.82
CA GLY A 406 60.98 -14.10 5.43
C GLY A 406 62.14 -13.89 6.41
N ALA A 407 62.61 -14.98 7.01
CA ALA A 407 63.86 -15.02 7.73
C ALA A 407 65.01 -14.76 6.73
N ALA A 408 65.77 -13.69 6.96
CA ALA A 408 67.07 -13.52 6.34
C ALA A 408 68.10 -14.31 7.17
N ALA A 409 68.83 -15.19 6.49
CA ALA A 409 70.06 -15.81 6.97
C ALA A 409 71.25 -14.88 6.69
#